data_AF-A0A836QGG3-F1
#
_entry.id   AF-A0A836QGG3-F1
#
_cell.length_a   1.000
_cell.length_b   1.000
_cell.length_c   1.000
_cell.angle_alpha   90.00
_cell.angle_beta   90.00
_cell.angle_gamma   90.00
#
_symmetry.space_group_name_H-M   'P 1'
#
loop_
_entity.id
_entity.type
_entity.pdbx_description
1 polymer ?
#
loop_
_entity_poly.entity_id
_entity_poly.type
_entity_poly.pdbx_seq_one_letter_code
_entity_poly.pdbx_strand_id
1 'polypeptide(L)' 'PEEEKTRARVTSASIKRHRNRLKLSQAELGTLLDVSTNTIVRWEAGTSKPRVQHRAALIKMRDLGRRDVTKMLED' A
#
# COMPACT_ATOMS: atom_id res chain seq x y z
N PRO A 1 -6.67 23.64 -11.63
CA PRO A 1 -5.64 22.60 -11.83
C PRO A 1 -6.29 21.26 -12.20
N GLU A 2 -6.41 21.05 -13.50
CA GLU A 2 -6.62 19.76 -14.17
C GLU A 2 -5.49 18.79 -13.82
N GLU A 3 -5.66 18.08 -12.72
CA GLU A 3 -4.89 16.86 -12.48
C GLU A 3 -5.84 15.65 -12.60
N GLU A 4 -6.63 15.71 -13.68
CA GLU A 4 -7.66 14.79 -14.12
C GLU A 4 -7.30 13.31 -13.91
N LYS A 5 -8.25 12.64 -13.26
CA LYS A 5 -8.99 11.49 -13.78
C LYS A 5 -8.17 10.48 -14.60
N THR A 6 -8.14 9.25 -14.07
CA THR A 6 -7.74 7.98 -14.74
C THR A 6 -6.26 7.60 -14.72
N ARG A 7 -5.71 7.39 -13.53
CA ARG A 7 -4.78 6.30 -13.18
C ARG A 7 -4.60 6.34 -11.66
N ALA A 8 -4.67 5.20 -10.99
CA ALA A 8 -4.81 5.13 -9.54
C ALA A 8 -3.71 5.91 -8.80
N ARG A 9 -4.03 7.10 -8.28
CA ARG A 9 -3.07 7.88 -7.49
C ARG A 9 -2.80 7.14 -6.19
N VAL A 10 -1.56 6.68 -6.01
CA VAL A 10 -1.07 6.19 -4.72
C VAL A 10 -0.77 7.41 -3.85
N THR A 11 -1.76 7.79 -3.04
CA THR A 11 -1.69 8.82 -1.99
C THR A 11 -1.55 8.20 -0.61
N SER A 12 -1.08 8.96 0.38
CA SER A 12 -0.98 8.52 1.78
C SER A 12 -2.31 7.96 2.31
N ALA A 13 -3.41 8.68 2.08
CA ALA A 13 -4.75 8.24 2.43
C ALA A 13 -5.17 6.96 1.71
N SER A 14 -4.81 6.80 0.43
CA SER A 14 -5.11 5.59 -0.32
C SER A 14 -4.37 4.37 0.24
N ILE A 15 -3.10 4.51 0.65
CA ILE A 15 -2.31 3.42 1.23
C ILE A 15 -2.99 2.92 2.50
N LYS A 16 -3.29 3.85 3.43
CA LYS A 16 -3.99 3.53 4.68
C LYS A 16 -5.35 2.88 4.44
N ARG A 17 -6.11 3.37 3.46
CA ARG A 17 -7.42 2.79 3.10
C ARG A 17 -7.30 1.36 2.58
N HIS A 18 -6.34 1.08 1.68
CA HIS A 18 -6.15 -0.28 1.15
C HIS A 18 -5.66 -1.23 2.23
N ARG A 19 -4.72 -0.78 3.08
CA ARG A 19 -4.26 -1.53 4.25
C ARG A 19 -5.43 -1.94 5.15
N ASN A 20 -6.26 -0.97 5.53
CA ASN A 20 -7.42 -1.21 6.38
C ASN A 20 -8.47 -2.13 5.72
N ARG A 21 -8.74 -1.94 4.41
CA ARG A 21 -9.65 -2.82 3.65
C ARG A 21 -9.18 -4.28 3.69
N LEU A 22 -7.87 -4.48 3.59
CA LEU A 22 -7.23 -5.80 3.66
C LEU A 22 -6.95 -6.27 5.09
N LYS A 23 -7.39 -5.51 6.12
CA LYS A 23 -7.16 -5.78 7.55
C LYS A 23 -5.70 -6.09 7.89
N LEU A 24 -4.78 -5.33 7.28
CA LEU A 24 -3.35 -5.43 7.54
C LEU A 24 -2.93 -4.42 8.61
N SER A 25 -1.99 -4.80 9.45
CA SER A 25 -1.13 -3.89 10.21
C SER A 25 -0.11 -3.22 9.29
N GLN A 26 0.51 -2.15 9.78
CA GLN A 26 1.59 -1.49 9.04
C GLN A 26 2.82 -2.40 8.87
N ALA A 27 3.04 -3.32 9.81
CA ALA A 27 4.12 -4.29 9.74
C ALA A 27 3.85 -5.35 8.66
N GLU A 28 2.65 -5.93 8.63
CA GLU A 28 2.26 -6.90 7.58
C GLU A 28 2.33 -6.28 6.18
N LEU A 29 1.88 -5.02 6.03
CA LEU A 29 2.04 -4.30 4.75
C LEU A 29 3.52 -4.06 4.41
N GLY A 30 4.37 -3.83 5.42
CA GLY A 30 5.82 -3.72 5.25
C GLY A 30 6.41 -5.02 4.72
N THR A 31 6.09 -6.15 5.35
CA THR A 31 6.52 -7.49 4.92
C THR A 31 6.13 -7.77 3.47
N LEU A 32 4.87 -7.52 3.09
CA LEU A 32 4.37 -7.76 1.73
C LEU A 32 5.06 -6.89 0.65
N LEU A 33 5.56 -5.72 1.03
CA LEU A 33 6.19 -4.77 0.12
C LEU A 33 7.72 -4.79 0.23
N ASP A 34 8.27 -5.69 1.03
CA ASP A 34 9.70 -5.79 1.37
C ASP A 34 10.29 -4.45 1.84
N VAL A 35 9.61 -3.81 2.80
CA VAL A 35 10.04 -2.56 3.42
C VAL A 35 9.83 -2.57 4.92
N SER A 36 10.58 -1.75 5.64
CA SER A 36 10.39 -1.58 7.08
C SER A 36 8.99 -1.02 7.42
N THR A 37 8.47 -1.37 8.60
CA THR A 37 7.23 -0.78 9.15
C THR A 37 7.27 0.76 9.18
N ASN A 38 8.44 1.34 9.51
CA ASN A 38 8.61 2.80 9.55
C ASN A 38 8.43 3.45 8.16
N THR A 39 8.81 2.74 7.09
CA THR A 39 8.55 3.18 5.72
C THR A 39 7.05 3.33 5.48
N ILE A 40 6.25 2.33 5.89
CA ILE A 40 4.79 2.36 5.78
C ILE A 40 4.19 3.50 6.60
N VAL A 41 4.64 3.68 7.85
CA VAL A 41 4.21 4.80 8.70
C VAL A 41 4.42 6.14 7.99
N ARG A 42 5.60 6.38 7.42
CA ARG A 42 5.94 7.62 6.73
C ARG A 42 5.12 7.83 5.46
N TRP A 43 4.83 6.76 4.72
CA TRP A 43 3.94 6.83 3.54
C TRP A 43 2.50 7.14 3.93
N GLU A 44 1.96 6.53 4.99
CA GLU A 44 0.61 6.82 5.48
C GLU A 44 0.49 8.21 6.11
N ALA A 45 1.56 8.72 6.71
CA ALA A 45 1.65 10.08 7.21
C ALA A 45 1.88 11.12 6.10
N GLY A 46 2.26 10.69 4.89
CA GLY A 46 2.60 11.58 3.78
C GLY A 46 3.96 12.29 3.92
N THR A 47 4.77 11.92 4.90
CA THR A 47 6.11 12.50 5.13
C THR A 47 7.15 11.97 4.14
N SER A 48 6.87 10.83 3.50
CA SER A 48 7.63 10.36 2.34
C SER A 48 6.70 9.70 1.31
N LYS A 49 7.20 9.51 0.09
CA LYS A 49 6.44 8.94 -1.03
C LYS A 49 7.04 7.60 -1.45
N PRO A 50 6.22 6.59 -1.82
CA PRO A 50 6.74 5.35 -2.36
C PRO A 50 7.46 5.58 -3.69
N ARG A 51 8.59 4.87 -3.88
CA ARG A 51 9.31 4.80 -5.16
C ARG A 51 8.49 4.04 -6.21
N VAL A 52 8.87 4.15 -7.47
CA VAL A 52 8.16 3.54 -8.63
C VAL A 52 7.85 2.05 -8.40
N GLN A 53 8.82 1.27 -7.92
CA GLN A 53 8.66 -0.16 -7.63
C GLN A 53 7.52 -0.45 -6.63
N HIS A 54 7.48 0.28 -5.50
CA HIS A 54 6.46 0.07 -4.48
C HIS A 54 5.11 0.66 -4.87
N ARG A 55 5.08 1.70 -5.73
CA ARG A 55 3.83 2.20 -6.32
C ARG A 55 3.16 1.13 -7.16
N ALA A 56 3.91 0.42 -7.99
CA ALA A 56 3.36 -0.67 -8.80
C ALA A 56 2.77 -1.79 -7.91
N ALA A 57 3.48 -2.17 -6.85
CA ALA A 57 2.99 -3.14 -5.89
C ALA A 57 1.70 -2.67 -5.18
N LEU A 58 1.66 -1.42 -4.69
CA LEU A 58 0.47 -0.82 -4.08
C LEU A 58 -0.74 -0.73 -5.03
N ILE A 59 -0.50 -0.53 -6.33
CA ILE A 59 -1.55 -0.57 -7.34
C ILE A 59 -2.08 -2.00 -7.52
N LYS A 60 -1.21 -3.01 -7.59
CA LYS A 60 -1.62 -4.42 -7.68
C LYS A 60 -2.43 -4.87 -6.46
N MET A 61 -2.13 -4.37 -5.26
CA MET A 61 -2.91 -4.66 -4.05
C MET A 61 -4.38 -4.20 -4.13
N ARG A 62 -4.75 -3.36 -5.11
CA ARG A 62 -6.14 -2.96 -5.33
C ARG A 62 -6.99 -4.14 -5.81
N ASP A 63 -6.37 -5.06 -6.54
CA ASP A 63 -7.01 -6.21 -7.16
C ASP A 63 -7.00 -7.45 -6.24
N LEU A 64 -6.19 -7.43 -5.18
CA LEU A 64 -6.11 -8.51 -4.19
C LEU A 64 -7.27 -8.47 -3.18
N GLY A 65 -7.76 -9.65 -2.81
CA GLY A 65 -8.66 -9.86 -1.69
C GLY A 65 -7.92 -10.15 -0.38
N ARG A 66 -8.65 -10.09 0.75
CA ARG A 66 -8.12 -10.45 2.08
C ARG A 66 -7.49 -11.85 2.08
N ARG A 67 -8.13 -12.81 1.41
CA ARG A 67 -7.68 -14.21 1.34
C ARG A 67 -6.32 -14.35 0.64
N ASP A 68 -6.13 -13.65 -0.47
CA ASP A 68 -4.87 -13.71 -1.23
C ASP A 68 -3.72 -13.15 -0.41
N VAL A 69 -3.98 -12.04 0.28
CA VAL A 69 -2.98 -11.36 1.10
C VAL A 69 -2.63 -12.16 2.35
N THR A 70 -3.59 -12.83 2.99
CA THR A 70 -3.31 -13.71 4.12
C THR A 70 -2.40 -14.86 3.71
N LYS A 71 -2.64 -15.51 2.56
CA LYS A 71 -1.76 -16.57 2.05
C LYS A 71 -0.33 -16.06 1.83
N MET A 72 -0.18 -14.87 1.26
CA MET A 72 1.14 -14.25 1.04
C MET A 72 1.91 -13.91 2.33
N LEU A 73 1.25 -13.90 3.50
CA LEU A 73 1.89 -13.66 4.79
C LEU A 73 2.18 -14.95 5.57
N GLU A 74 1.56 -16.06 5.18
CA GLU A 74 1.73 -17.36 5.83
C GLU A 74 2.88 -18.19 5.20
N ASP A 75 3.34 -17.79 4.01
CA ASP A 75 4.54 -18.29 3.34
C ASP A 75 5.81 -17.54 3.80
#